data_AF-A0ABD0Z3D0-F1
#
_entry.id   AF-A0ABD0Z3D0-F1
#
_cell.length_a   1.000
_cell.length_b   1.000
_cell.length_c   1.000
_cell.angle_alpha   90.00
_cell.angle_beta   90.00
_cell.angle_gamma   90.00
#
_symmetry.space_group_name_H-M   'P 1'
#
loop_
_entity.id
_entity.type
_entity.pdbx_description
1 polymer ?
#
loop_
_entity_poly.entity_id
_entity_poly.type
_entity_poly.pdbx_seq_one_letter_code
_entity_poly.pdbx_strand_id
1 'polypeptide(L)'
;MQMIHPNDLLGPYSDDILTFSQNGGHVTLNLKFEKPEDRTRVVSDVIKVLGDKGIIPGIQNELYPVKPSFNAPVYFSIERAAAPHFRVKGYGVHMNGYV
;
A
#
# COMPACT_ATOMS: atom_id res chain seq x y z
N MET A 1 -1.48 18.44 -6.48
CA MET A 1 -1.73 17.25 -5.65
C MET A 1 -0.47 17.00 -4.85
N GLN A 2 -0.40 17.49 -3.60
CA GLN A 2 0.81 17.36 -2.78
C GLN A 2 0.99 15.90 -2.38
N MET A 3 2.17 15.36 -2.65
CA MET A 3 2.61 14.07 -2.13
C MET A 3 2.84 14.28 -0.63
N ILE A 4 1.98 13.72 0.21
CA ILE A 4 2.06 13.94 1.66
C ILE A 4 3.40 13.38 2.13
N HIS A 5 4.23 14.22 2.75
CA HIS A 5 5.52 13.79 3.29
C HIS A 5 5.25 12.80 4.43
N PRO A 6 5.66 11.53 4.35
CA PRO A 6 5.19 10.54 5.33
C PRO A 6 5.80 10.70 6.73
N ASN A 7 6.87 11.49 6.85
CA ASN A 7 7.42 11.92 8.14
C ASN A 7 6.41 12.74 8.98
N ASP A 8 5.45 13.42 8.34
CA ASP A 8 4.38 14.14 9.07
C ASP A 8 3.27 13.19 9.55
N LEU A 9 3.30 11.92 9.12
CA LEU A 9 2.20 10.99 9.30
C LEU A 9 2.48 9.82 10.25
N LEU A 10 3.73 9.42 10.44
CA LEU A 10 4.08 8.14 11.12
C LEU A 10 4.84 8.26 12.45
N GLY A 11 5.21 9.46 12.90
CA GLY A 11 5.93 9.62 14.18
C GLY A 11 7.24 8.79 14.23
N PRO A 12 7.75 8.43 15.42
CA PRO A 12 9.08 7.79 15.60
C PRO A 12 9.22 6.38 14.97
N TYR A 13 8.19 5.86 14.29
CA TYR A 13 8.20 4.57 13.58
C TYR A 13 8.51 4.69 12.08
N SER A 14 8.69 5.91 11.56
CA SER A 14 8.87 6.17 10.12
C SER A 14 10.14 5.52 9.55
N ASP A 15 11.30 5.74 10.20
CA ASP A 15 12.60 5.29 9.67
C ASP A 15 12.80 3.77 9.74
N ASP A 16 12.12 3.08 10.66
CA ASP A 16 12.19 1.63 10.79
C ASP A 16 11.33 0.89 9.76
N ILE A 17 10.32 1.56 9.18
CA ILE A 17 9.31 0.94 8.33
C ILE A 17 9.45 1.36 6.86
N LEU A 18 9.61 2.66 6.59
CA LEU A 18 9.73 3.25 5.25
C LEU A 18 11.04 4.03 5.15
N THR A 19 11.93 3.61 4.27
CA THR A 19 13.11 4.40 3.90
C THR A 19 12.76 5.34 2.76
N PHE A 20 12.94 6.64 2.98
CA PHE A 20 12.80 7.66 1.95
C PHE A 20 14.13 7.84 1.22
N SER A 21 14.11 7.79 -0.11
CA SER A 21 15.30 8.17 -0.88
C SER A 21 15.60 9.65 -0.65
N GLN A 22 16.85 9.98 -0.32
CA GLN A 22 17.30 11.36 -0.05
C GLN A 22 17.04 12.33 -1.22
N ASN A 23 16.82 11.81 -2.43
CA ASN A 23 16.47 12.57 -3.63
C ASN A 23 14.95 12.70 -3.87
N GLY A 24 14.10 12.35 -2.90
CA GLY A 24 12.66 12.64 -2.89
C GLY A 24 11.79 11.85 -3.88
N GLY A 25 12.37 10.95 -4.68
CA GLY A 25 11.65 10.29 -5.78
C GLY A 25 10.96 8.97 -5.43
N HIS A 26 11.39 8.27 -4.38
CA HIS A 26 10.91 6.93 -4.07
C HIS A 26 10.85 6.65 -2.56
N VAL A 27 9.83 5.89 -2.17
CA VAL A 27 9.65 5.32 -0.83
C VAL A 27 9.91 3.83 -0.93
N THR A 28 10.74 3.30 -0.04
CA THR A 28 11.10 1.88 0.01
C THR A 28 10.65 1.27 1.34
N LEU A 29 9.97 0.13 1.30
CA LEU A 29 9.70 -0.66 2.50
C LEU A 29 11.03 -1.23 3.03
N ASN A 30 11.23 -1.17 4.35
CA ASN A 30 12.45 -1.68 4.96
C ASN A 30 12.67 -3.16 4.63
N LEU A 31 13.91 -3.51 4.27
CA LEU A 31 14.33 -4.87 3.89
C LEU A 31 14.18 -5.90 5.01
N LYS A 32 13.98 -5.47 6.27
CA LYS A 32 13.74 -6.36 7.42
C LYS A 32 12.49 -7.25 7.26
N PHE A 33 11.55 -6.88 6.38
CA PHE A 33 10.34 -7.66 6.12
C PHE A 33 10.55 -8.55 4.88
N GLU A 34 11.03 -9.77 5.10
CA GLU A 34 11.31 -10.72 4.01
C GLU A 34 10.04 -11.36 3.46
N LYS A 35 9.04 -11.61 4.32
CA LYS A 35 7.81 -12.31 3.94
C LYS A 35 6.71 -11.34 3.48
N PRO A 36 5.91 -11.68 2.45
CA PRO A 36 4.78 -10.87 2.01
C PRO A 36 3.77 -10.56 3.11
N GLU A 37 3.58 -11.46 4.07
CA GLU A 37 2.64 -11.30 5.18
C GLU A 37 3.12 -10.22 6.16
N ASP A 38 4.41 -10.18 6.46
CA ASP A 38 5.01 -9.17 7.33
C ASP A 38 4.88 -7.77 6.71
N ARG A 39 5.17 -7.67 5.40
CA ARG A 39 4.95 -6.43 4.63
C ARG A 39 3.49 -6.01 4.62
N THR A 40 2.57 -6.96 4.45
CA THR A 40 1.12 -6.70 4.45
C THR A 40 0.67 -6.11 5.78
N ARG A 41 1.13 -6.70 6.91
CA ARG A 41 0.79 -6.21 8.24
C ARG A 41 1.27 -4.78 8.45
N VAL A 42 2.53 -4.51 8.13
CA VAL A 42 3.16 -3.21 8.32
C VAL A 42 2.48 -2.13 7.47
N VAL A 43 2.18 -2.44 6.20
CA VAL A 43 1.45 -1.53 5.31
C VAL A 43 0.02 -1.31 5.80
N SER A 44 -0.63 -2.35 6.34
CA SER A 44 -1.98 -2.24 6.92
C SER A 44 -2.00 -1.30 8.12
N ASP A 45 -0.99 -1.36 8.99
CA ASP A 45 -0.86 -0.44 10.14
C ASP A 45 -0.71 1.01 9.66
N VAL A 46 0.11 1.26 8.63
CA VAL A 46 0.23 2.58 8.00
C VAL A 46 -1.11 3.05 7.43
N ILE A 47 -1.81 2.20 6.68
CA ILE A 47 -3.11 2.55 6.07
C ILE A 47 -4.16 2.86 7.12
N LYS A 48 -4.16 2.13 8.23
CA LYS A 48 -5.07 2.40 9.35
C LYS A 48 -4.87 3.82 9.88
N VAL A 49 -3.62 4.24 10.12
CA VAL A 49 -3.31 5.61 10.55
C VAL A 49 -3.76 6.64 9.50
N LEU A 50 -3.60 6.35 8.21
CA LEU A 50 -4.07 7.22 7.13
C LEU A 50 -5.61 7.29 7.07
N GLY A 51 -6.29 6.19 7.35
CA GLY A 51 -7.74 6.10 7.45
C GLY A 51 -8.29 6.90 8.63
N ASP A 52 -7.67 6.76 9.81
CA ASP A 52 -8.03 7.51 11.02
C ASP A 52 -7.85 9.03 10.82
N LYS A 53 -6.91 9.44 9.96
CA LYS A 53 -6.70 10.85 9.55
C LYS A 53 -7.66 11.31 8.45
N GLY A 54 -8.55 10.45 7.96
CA GLY A 54 -9.50 10.76 6.89
C GLY A 54 -8.87 10.90 5.50
N ILE A 55 -7.60 10.51 5.32
CA ILE A 55 -6.89 10.62 4.04
C ILE A 55 -7.34 9.52 3.08
N ILE A 56 -7.54 8.30 3.60
CA ILE A 56 -8.04 7.14 2.84
C ILE A 56 -9.41 6.77 3.43
N PRO A 57 -10.51 7.33 2.91
CA PRO A 57 -11.84 6.99 3.38
C PRO A 57 -12.27 5.61 2.87
N GLY A 58 -13.23 4.98 3.56
CA GLY A 58 -13.91 3.79 3.06
C GLY A 58 -13.10 2.48 3.17
N ILE A 59 -12.29 2.33 4.22
CA ILE A 59 -11.65 1.06 4.56
C ILE A 59 -12.72 -0.02 4.78
N GLN A 60 -12.58 -1.15 4.10
CA GLN A 60 -13.54 -2.26 4.10
C GLN A 60 -12.95 -3.59 4.60
N ASN A 61 -11.66 -3.59 4.95
CA ASN A 61 -10.86 -4.78 5.24
C ASN A 61 -10.76 -5.74 4.04
N GLU A 62 -10.76 -5.21 2.82
CA GLU A 62 -10.59 -5.98 1.59
C GLU A 62 -9.15 -5.89 1.11
N LEU A 63 -8.40 -6.99 1.19
CA LEU A 63 -7.00 -7.04 0.78
C LEU A 63 -6.87 -7.28 -0.73
N TYR A 64 -6.15 -6.39 -1.40
CA TYR A 64 -5.76 -6.45 -2.81
C TYR A 64 -4.29 -6.84 -2.96
N PRO A 65 -3.95 -7.85 -3.76
CA PRO A 65 -2.57 -8.29 -3.94
C PRO A 65 -1.77 -7.29 -4.79
N VAL A 66 -0.62 -6.85 -4.28
CA VAL A 66 0.33 -6.03 -5.02
C VAL A 66 1.31 -6.93 -5.75
N LYS A 67 1.24 -6.91 -7.09
CA LYS A 67 2.06 -7.73 -7.98
C LYS A 67 2.73 -6.86 -9.06
N PRO A 68 3.97 -7.17 -9.46
CA PRO A 68 4.63 -6.45 -10.54
C PRO A 68 3.98 -6.73 -11.91
N SER A 69 3.39 -7.91 -12.10
CA SER A 69 2.63 -8.31 -13.28
C SER A 69 1.53 -9.31 -12.92
N PHE A 70 0.63 -9.61 -13.85
CA PHE A 70 -0.56 -10.44 -13.58
C PHE A 70 -0.19 -11.84 -13.06
N ASN A 71 0.83 -12.47 -13.65
CA ASN A 71 1.25 -13.83 -13.35
C ASN A 71 2.42 -13.93 -12.36
N ALA A 72 2.87 -12.79 -11.82
CA ALA A 72 3.97 -12.76 -10.84
C ALA A 72 3.51 -13.16 -9.44
N PRO A 73 4.43 -13.61 -8.57
CA PRO A 73 4.13 -13.80 -7.16
C PRO A 73 3.72 -12.48 -6.49
N VAL A 74 2.93 -12.60 -5.42
CA VAL A 74 2.49 -11.48 -4.60
C VAL A 74 3.66 -10.93 -3.79
N TYR A 75 3.88 -9.62 -3.87
CA TYR A 75 4.92 -8.94 -3.12
C TYR A 75 4.48 -8.63 -1.68
N PHE A 76 3.22 -8.18 -1.53
CA PHE A 76 2.42 -8.04 -0.31
C PHE A 76 0.97 -7.73 -0.71
N SER A 77 0.06 -7.63 0.26
CA SER A 77 -1.32 -7.20 0.04
C SER A 77 -1.61 -5.86 0.71
N ILE A 78 -2.48 -5.07 0.11
CA ILE A 78 -2.84 -3.72 0.54
C ILE A 78 -4.35 -3.60 0.64
N GLU A 79 -4.88 -2.71 1.49
CA GLU A 79 -6.31 -2.38 1.45
C GLU A 79 -6.69 -1.88 0.03
N ARG A 80 -7.73 -2.45 -0.56
CA ARG A 80 -8.36 -2.01 -1.81
C ARG A 80 -8.65 -0.51 -1.87
N ALA A 81 -9.20 0.09 -0.83
CA ALA A 81 -9.46 1.53 -0.72
C ALA A 81 -8.16 2.35 -0.80
N ALA A 82 -7.05 1.79 -0.31
CA ALA A 82 -5.73 2.42 -0.42
C ALA A 82 -5.09 2.20 -1.81
N ALA A 83 -5.41 1.12 -2.53
CA ALA A 83 -4.78 0.77 -3.80
C ALA A 83 -4.71 1.94 -4.82
N PRO A 84 -5.76 2.76 -5.04
CA PRO A 84 -5.69 3.93 -5.91
C PRO A 84 -4.66 4.99 -5.48
N HIS A 85 -4.48 5.19 -4.17
CA HIS A 85 -3.56 6.18 -3.61
C HIS A 85 -2.09 5.78 -3.80
N PHE A 86 -1.81 4.47 -3.76
CA PHE A 86 -0.46 3.91 -3.95
C PHE A 86 -0.15 3.54 -5.40
N ARG A 87 -1.06 3.83 -6.34
CA ARG A 87 -0.91 3.55 -7.79
C ARG A 87 -0.51 2.11 -8.09
N VAL A 88 -1.03 1.16 -7.31
CA VAL A 88 -0.77 -0.27 -7.53
C VAL A 88 -1.60 -0.76 -8.72
N LYS A 89 -1.12 -1.81 -9.39
CA LYS A 89 -1.85 -2.44 -10.50
C LYS A 89 -3.05 -3.20 -9.94
N GLY A 90 -4.26 -2.77 -10.31
CA GLY A 90 -5.51 -3.48 -10.03
C GLY A 90 -5.83 -4.48 -11.14
N TYR A 91 -6.36 -5.64 -10.76
CA TYR A 91 -6.82 -6.68 -11.69
C TYR A 91 -8.27 -7.02 -11.37
N GLY A 92 -9.12 -7.04 -12.38
CA GLY A 92 -10.54 -7.36 -12.27
C GLY A 92 -10.96 -8.32 -13.36
N VAL A 93 -11.99 -9.11 -13.08
CA VAL A 93 -12.64 -9.98 -14.06
C VAL A 93 -13.89 -9.27 -14.55
N HIS A 94 -14.06 -9.20 -15.87
CA HIS A 94 -15.26 -8.68 -16.50
C HIS A 94 -15.86 -9.78 -17.38
N MET A 95 -17.14 -10.09 -17.19
CA MET A 95 -17.85 -11.10 -17.96
C MET A 95 -18.98 -10.43 -18.74
N ASN A 96 -19.08 -10.74 -20.03
CA ASN A 96 -20.19 -10.30 -20.87
C ASN A 96 -21.20 -11.44 -20.99
N GLY A 97 -22.43 -11.24 -20.52
CA GLY A 97 -23.53 -12.19 -20.72
C GLY A 97 -24.32 -11.83 -21.99
N TYR A 98 -24.53 -12.80 -22.87
CA TYR A 98 -25.43 -12.68 -24.03
C TYR A 98 -26.42 -13.85 -24.02
N VAL A 99 -27.60 -13.65 -24.63
CA VAL A 99 -28.62 -14.69 -24.88
C VAL A 99 -28.96 -14.74 -26.35
#